data_AF-A0A162X2W0-F1
#
_entry.id   AF-A0A162X2W0-F1
#
_cell.length_a   1.000
_cell.length_b   1.000
_cell.length_c   1.000
_cell.angle_alpha   90.00
_cell.angle_beta   90.00
_cell.angle_gamma   90.00
#
_symmetry.space_group_name_H-M   'P 1'
#
loop_
_entity.id
_entity.type
_entity.pdbx_description
1 polymer ?
#
loop_
_entity_poly.entity_id
_entity_poly.type
_entity_poly.pdbx_seq_one_letter_code
_entity_poly.pdbx_strand_id
1 'polypeptide(L)'
;SMASINRGAKQAIFHIAIANMPLVLGTLTYDTMHSKKIDERIQCLTMIGYFIRKKPMLLYSSVNKVAEAVVKTLDPNVAHMRESVLQSATSILHHLVKAYPCVDFSGSAQKLAVGTQEGAAVIYDLRTATRSVVLE
;
A
#
# COMPACT_ATOMS: atom_id res chain seq x y z
N SER A 1 23.71 -18.61 3.20
CA SER A 1 22.67 -19.18 2.30
C SER A 1 21.82 -18.03 1.75
N MET A 2 21.06 -18.21 0.65
CA MET A 2 20.18 -17.13 0.16
C MET A 2 19.18 -16.64 1.22
N ALA A 3 18.74 -17.53 2.11
CA ALA A 3 17.83 -17.19 3.20
C ALA A 3 18.43 -16.23 4.24
N SER A 4 19.73 -16.35 4.55
CA SER A 4 20.41 -15.43 5.49
C SER A 4 20.59 -14.05 4.88
N ILE A 5 20.91 -13.97 3.58
CA ILE A 5 21.04 -12.71 2.84
C ILE A 5 19.70 -11.98 2.79
N ASN A 6 18.61 -12.69 2.46
CA ASN A 6 17.27 -12.09 2.40
C ASN A 6 16.81 -11.55 3.77
N ARG A 7 17.14 -12.27 4.86
CA ARG A 7 16.88 -11.80 6.23
C ARG A 7 17.66 -10.53 6.56
N GLY A 8 18.97 -10.50 6.25
CA GLY A 8 19.82 -9.34 6.47
C GLY A 8 19.38 -8.11 5.67
N ALA A 9 19.03 -8.29 4.39
CA ALA A 9 18.51 -7.23 3.54
C ALA A 9 17.22 -6.62 4.12
N LYS A 10 16.26 -7.47 4.55
CA LYS A 10 15.05 -7.00 5.21
C LYS A 10 15.38 -6.19 6.46
N GLN A 11 16.26 -6.68 7.34
CA GLN A 11 16.66 -5.95 8.55
C GLN A 11 17.28 -4.59 8.23
N ALA A 12 18.20 -4.52 7.26
CA ALA A 12 18.81 -3.27 6.83
C ALA A 12 17.77 -2.24 6.39
N ILE A 13 16.76 -2.67 5.63
CA ILE A 13 15.66 -1.82 5.20
C ILE A 13 14.85 -1.28 6.40
N PHE A 14 14.63 -2.07 7.46
CA PHE A 14 14.00 -1.54 8.68
C PHE A 14 14.89 -0.52 9.39
N HIS A 15 16.19 -0.75 9.46
CA HIS A 15 17.11 0.21 10.07
C HIS A 15 17.10 1.55 9.32
N ILE A 16 17.12 1.52 7.98
CA ILE A 16 17.00 2.72 7.15
C ILE A 16 15.63 3.37 7.36
N ALA A 17 14.54 2.60 7.39
CA ALA A 17 13.20 3.11 7.60
C ALA A 17 13.02 3.76 8.98
N ILE A 18 13.66 3.24 10.03
CA ILE A 18 13.67 3.89 11.35
C ILE A 18 14.38 5.24 11.29
N ALA A 19 15.44 5.36 10.50
CA ALA A 19 16.16 6.62 10.34
C ALA A 19 15.42 7.63 9.42
N ASN A 20 14.77 7.16 8.36
CA ASN A 20 14.08 8.02 7.39
C ASN A 20 12.92 7.28 6.67
N MET A 21 11.83 7.05 7.40
CA MET A 21 10.62 6.44 6.84
C MET A 21 10.00 7.23 5.68
N PRO A 22 9.93 8.58 5.70
CA PRO A 22 9.38 9.34 4.59
C PRO A 22 10.08 9.05 3.25
N LEU A 23 11.41 8.94 3.24
CA LEU A 23 12.16 8.60 2.03
C LEU A 23 11.85 7.18 1.55
N VAL A 24 11.90 6.20 2.45
CA VAL A 24 11.57 4.80 2.13
C VAL A 24 10.15 4.71 1.56
N LEU A 25 9.19 5.39 2.19
CA LEU A 25 7.81 5.37 1.75
C LEU A 25 7.63 6.07 0.40
N GLY A 26 8.29 7.21 0.20
CA GLY A 26 8.27 7.94 -1.06
C GLY A 26 8.73 7.05 -2.22
N THR A 27 9.87 6.37 -2.06
CA THR A 27 10.37 5.41 -3.05
C THR A 27 9.40 4.27 -3.28
N LEU A 28 8.93 3.60 -2.22
CA LEU A 28 8.04 2.44 -2.36
C LEU A 28 6.72 2.79 -3.04
N THR A 29 6.09 3.89 -2.66
CA THR A 29 4.83 4.33 -3.27
C THR A 29 5.03 4.79 -4.71
N TYR A 30 6.13 5.51 -5.00
CA TYR A 30 6.46 5.92 -6.36
C TYR A 30 6.69 4.71 -7.28
N ASP A 31 7.53 3.76 -6.89
CA ASP A 31 7.86 2.59 -7.70
C ASP A 31 6.65 1.65 -7.87
N THR A 32 5.84 1.50 -6.81
CA THR A 32 4.56 0.78 -6.87
C THR A 32 3.64 1.32 -7.96
N MET A 33 3.63 2.65 -8.17
CA MET A 33 2.76 3.33 -9.14
C MET A 33 3.39 3.51 -10.53
N HIS A 34 4.71 3.63 -10.64
CA HIS A 34 5.36 4.08 -11.87
C HIS A 34 6.38 3.10 -12.47
N SER A 35 6.80 2.05 -11.75
CA SER A 35 7.77 1.10 -12.33
C SER A 35 7.23 0.48 -13.62
N LYS A 36 8.10 0.31 -14.62
CA LYS A 36 7.75 -0.38 -15.87
C LYS A 36 7.76 -1.90 -15.72
N LYS A 37 8.33 -2.43 -14.64
CA LYS A 37 8.46 -3.86 -14.39
C LYS A 37 7.45 -4.30 -13.34
N ILE A 38 6.68 -5.34 -13.67
CA ILE A 38 5.65 -5.90 -12.79
C ILE A 38 6.28 -6.47 -11.51
N ASP A 39 7.41 -7.17 -11.65
CA ASP A 39 8.12 -7.75 -10.51
C ASP A 39 8.56 -6.69 -9.49
N GLU A 40 9.01 -5.52 -9.95
CA GLU A 40 9.40 -4.41 -9.07
C GLU A 40 8.18 -3.88 -8.30
N ARG A 41 7.01 -3.74 -8.95
CA ARG A 41 5.78 -3.34 -8.28
C ARG A 41 5.33 -4.37 -7.26
N ILE A 42 5.36 -5.66 -7.59
CA ILE A 42 5.01 -6.75 -6.67
C ILE A 42 5.97 -6.77 -5.48
N GLN A 43 7.25 -6.53 -5.69
CA GLN A 43 8.24 -6.44 -4.60
C GLN A 43 7.98 -5.22 -3.71
N CYS A 44 7.66 -4.06 -4.28
CA CYS A 44 7.30 -2.86 -3.50
C CYS A 44 6.04 -3.09 -2.67
N LEU A 45 4.99 -3.65 -3.29
CA LEU A 45 3.76 -4.08 -2.61
C LEU A 45 4.06 -5.06 -1.47
N THR A 46 4.88 -6.07 -1.72
CA THR A 46 5.31 -7.04 -0.70
C THR A 46 6.03 -6.37 0.47
N MET A 47 6.89 -5.38 0.19
CA MET A 47 7.61 -4.63 1.21
C MET A 47 6.66 -3.74 2.04
N ILE A 48 5.73 -3.03 1.39
CA ILE A 48 4.66 -2.27 2.05
C ILE A 48 3.88 -3.20 2.99
N GLY A 49 3.44 -4.36 2.48
CA GLY A 49 2.74 -5.38 3.29
C GLY A 49 3.58 -5.93 4.45
N TYR A 50 4.90 -5.92 4.35
CA TYR A 50 5.78 -6.30 5.45
C TYR A 50 5.87 -5.20 6.53
N PHE A 51 5.93 -3.92 6.13
CA PHE A 51 5.86 -2.80 7.07
C PHE A 51 4.53 -2.76 7.83
N ILE A 52 3.40 -2.88 7.13
CA ILE A 52 2.07 -2.89 7.76
C ILE A 52 1.97 -3.98 8.84
N ARG A 53 2.48 -5.18 8.56
CA ARG A 53 2.38 -6.31 9.51
C ARG A 53 3.38 -6.26 10.66
N LYS A 54 4.60 -5.75 10.42
CA LYS A 54 5.70 -5.81 11.40
C LYS A 54 5.87 -4.54 12.20
N LYS A 55 5.57 -3.39 11.60
CA LYS A 55 5.79 -2.06 12.19
C LYS A 55 4.70 -1.07 11.69
N PRO A 56 3.40 -1.34 11.91
CA PRO A 56 2.31 -0.50 11.39
C PRO A 56 2.44 0.97 11.81
N MET A 57 2.96 1.23 13.02
CA MET A 57 3.15 2.59 13.53
C MET A 57 4.06 3.47 12.65
N LEU A 58 5.01 2.88 11.89
CA LEU A 58 5.86 3.66 10.99
C LEU A 58 5.09 4.28 9.82
N LEU A 59 3.94 3.69 9.45
CA LEU A 59 3.14 4.14 8.32
C LEU A 59 1.91 4.95 8.75
N TYR A 60 1.64 5.07 10.06
CA TYR A 60 0.38 5.63 10.56
C TYR A 60 0.07 7.03 10.02
N SER A 61 1.07 7.91 9.94
CA SER A 61 0.93 9.27 9.40
C SER A 61 0.79 9.34 7.87
N SER A 62 0.92 8.21 7.18
CA SER A 62 0.93 8.14 5.72
C SER A 62 0.05 7.00 5.18
N VAL A 63 -0.89 6.50 5.98
CA VAL A 63 -1.81 5.41 5.62
C VAL A 63 -2.60 5.76 4.35
N ASN A 64 -3.04 7.01 4.23
CA ASN A 64 -3.71 7.53 3.03
C ASN A 64 -2.85 7.38 1.77
N LYS A 65 -1.57 7.79 1.83
CA LYS A 65 -0.64 7.68 0.70
C LYS A 65 -0.37 6.22 0.32
N VAL A 66 -0.23 5.35 1.32
CA VAL A 66 -0.06 3.91 1.11
C VAL A 66 -1.30 3.33 0.44
N ALA A 67 -2.49 3.62 0.96
CA ALA A 67 -3.74 3.12 0.42
C ALA A 67 -3.94 3.58 -1.02
N GLU A 68 -3.71 4.86 -1.32
CA GLU A 68 -3.80 5.40 -2.69
C GLU A 68 -2.84 4.67 -3.65
N ALA A 69 -1.58 4.48 -3.25
CA ALA A 69 -0.59 3.81 -4.09
C ALA A 69 -1.01 2.36 -4.39
N VAL A 70 -1.55 1.64 -3.40
CA VAL A 70 -2.05 0.27 -3.58
C VAL A 70 -3.26 0.26 -4.50
N VAL A 71 -4.24 1.15 -4.28
CA VAL A 71 -5.45 1.26 -5.12
C VAL A 71 -5.08 1.55 -6.57
N LYS A 72 -4.15 2.48 -6.82
CA LYS A 72 -3.71 2.82 -8.18
C LYS A 72 -3.10 1.65 -8.96
N THR A 73 -2.61 0.61 -8.30
CA THR A 73 -2.16 -0.61 -9.00
C THR A 73 -3.30 -1.41 -9.63
N LEU A 74 -4.55 -1.13 -9.24
CA LEU A 74 -5.76 -1.80 -9.72
C LEU A 74 -6.42 -1.08 -10.90
N ASP A 75 -5.74 -0.10 -11.53
CA ASP A 75 -6.28 0.67 -12.65
C ASP A 75 -6.78 -0.26 -13.79
N PRO A 76 -8.10 -0.25 -14.12
CA PRO A 76 -8.63 -1.06 -15.22
C PRO A 76 -8.02 -0.73 -16.58
N ASN A 77 -7.49 0.48 -16.77
CA ASN A 77 -6.90 0.90 -18.05
C ASN A 77 -5.54 0.24 -18.32
N VAL A 78 -4.98 -0.48 -17.33
CA VAL A 78 -3.73 -1.23 -17.45
C VAL A 78 -3.99 -2.71 -17.10
N ALA A 79 -4.89 -3.37 -17.86
CA ALA A 79 -5.43 -4.70 -17.57
C ALA A 79 -4.37 -5.76 -17.19
N HIS A 80 -3.30 -5.90 -17.99
CA HIS A 80 -2.23 -6.87 -17.71
C HIS A 80 -1.53 -6.61 -16.36
N MET A 81 -1.34 -5.34 -15.99
CA MET A 81 -0.78 -4.95 -14.70
C MET A 81 -1.75 -5.32 -13.58
N ARG A 82 -3.02 -4.92 -13.72
CA ARG A 82 -4.08 -5.19 -12.74
C ARG A 82 -4.19 -6.68 -12.43
N GLU A 83 -4.26 -7.53 -13.45
CA GLU A 83 -4.34 -8.99 -13.28
C GLU A 83 -3.15 -9.54 -12.50
N SER A 84 -1.94 -9.08 -12.84
CA SER A 84 -0.70 -9.56 -12.21
C SER A 84 -0.58 -9.15 -10.74
N VAL A 85 -1.08 -7.97 -10.36
CA VAL A 85 -0.94 -7.42 -9.00
C VAL A 85 -2.16 -7.66 -8.11
N LEU A 86 -3.30 -8.07 -8.67
CA LEU A 86 -4.60 -8.16 -7.98
C LEU A 86 -4.52 -8.90 -6.64
N GLN A 87 -3.87 -10.08 -6.62
CA GLN A 87 -3.75 -10.88 -5.41
C GLN A 87 -2.91 -10.15 -4.34
N SER A 88 -1.79 -9.55 -4.74
CA SER A 88 -0.90 -8.81 -3.83
C SER A 88 -1.58 -7.56 -3.28
N ALA A 89 -2.22 -6.78 -4.15
CA ALA A 89 -2.98 -5.59 -3.76
C ALA A 89 -4.12 -5.95 -2.80
N THR A 90 -4.91 -6.98 -3.11
CA THR A 90 -6.00 -7.48 -2.23
C THR A 90 -5.47 -7.86 -0.84
N SER A 91 -4.35 -8.59 -0.78
CA SER A 91 -3.72 -8.96 0.49
C SER A 91 -3.29 -7.74 1.30
N ILE A 92 -2.75 -6.71 0.64
CA ILE A 92 -2.30 -5.49 1.31
C ILE A 92 -3.48 -4.65 1.78
N LEU A 93 -4.54 -4.53 0.98
CA LEU A 93 -5.78 -3.87 1.39
C LEU A 93 -6.37 -4.54 2.64
N HIS A 94 -6.39 -5.88 2.69
CA HIS A 94 -6.80 -6.61 3.89
C HIS A 94 -5.90 -6.31 5.10
N HIS A 95 -4.58 -6.25 4.91
CA HIS A 95 -3.67 -5.88 5.99
C HIS A 95 -3.87 -4.42 6.46
N LEU A 96 -4.20 -3.49 5.56
CA LEU A 96 -4.52 -2.11 5.92
C LEU A 96 -5.74 -2.04 6.84
N VAL A 97 -6.86 -2.66 6.42
CA VAL A 97 -8.10 -2.72 7.21
C VAL A 97 -7.86 -3.33 8.59
N LYS A 98 -7.04 -4.39 8.67
CA LYS A 98 -6.73 -5.06 9.93
C LYS A 98 -5.81 -4.25 10.85
N ALA A 99 -4.91 -3.45 10.28
CA ALA A 99 -3.86 -2.77 11.04
C ALA A 99 -4.23 -1.34 11.47
N TYR A 100 -5.12 -0.66 10.73
CA TYR A 100 -5.42 0.76 10.95
C TYR A 100 -6.91 0.96 11.20
N PRO A 101 -7.32 1.39 12.40
CA PRO A 101 -8.73 1.64 12.73
C PRO A 101 -9.41 2.70 11.85
N CYS A 102 -8.63 3.57 11.19
CA CYS A 102 -9.14 4.56 10.26
C CYS A 102 -9.36 4.01 8.84
N VAL A 103 -9.18 2.71 8.59
CA VAL A 103 -9.37 2.10 7.28
C VAL A 103 -10.47 1.05 7.34
N ASP A 104 -11.44 1.16 6.44
CA ASP A 104 -12.54 0.20 6.33
C ASP A 104 -12.82 -0.17 4.86
N PHE A 105 -13.40 -1.37 4.64
CA PHE A 105 -13.68 -1.91 3.32
C PHE A 105 -15.11 -2.43 3.19
N SER A 106 -15.83 -1.91 2.20
CA SER A 106 -17.14 -2.42 1.80
C SER A 106 -17.00 -3.35 0.59
N GLY A 107 -17.16 -4.66 0.83
CA GLY A 107 -17.14 -5.67 -0.22
C GLY A 107 -18.28 -5.55 -1.23
N SER A 108 -19.48 -5.19 -0.80
CA SER A 108 -20.64 -5.01 -1.68
C SER A 108 -20.47 -3.80 -2.61
N ALA A 109 -19.98 -2.68 -2.06
CA ALA A 109 -19.74 -1.47 -2.84
C ALA A 109 -18.39 -1.50 -3.61
N GLN A 110 -17.48 -2.42 -3.27
CA GLN A 110 -16.09 -2.41 -3.73
C GLN A 110 -15.40 -1.07 -3.45
N LYS A 111 -15.57 -0.57 -2.22
CA LYS A 111 -15.02 0.72 -1.79
C LYS A 111 -14.12 0.58 -0.58
N LEU A 112 -13.02 1.34 -0.56
CA LEU A 112 -12.12 1.47 0.57
C LEU A 112 -12.26 2.88 1.15
N ALA A 113 -12.59 2.99 2.44
CA ALA A 113 -12.60 4.25 3.17
C ALA A 113 -11.32 4.39 3.98
N VAL A 114 -10.71 5.58 3.96
CA VAL A 114 -9.48 5.90 4.70
C VAL A 114 -9.63 7.26 5.37
N GLY A 115 -9.69 7.27 6.70
CA GLY A 115 -9.67 8.49 7.51
C GLY A 115 -8.30 9.17 7.48
N THR A 116 -8.31 10.50 7.47
CA THR A 116 -7.13 11.37 7.54
C THR A 116 -6.99 11.96 8.95
N GLN A 117 -5.81 12.51 9.24
CA GLN A 117 -5.57 13.19 10.51
C GLN A 117 -6.33 14.53 10.63
N GLU A 118 -6.83 15.06 9.52
CA GLU A 118 -7.59 16.32 9.45
C GLU A 118 -9.08 16.12 9.79
N GLY A 119 -9.49 14.89 10.11
CA GLY A 119 -10.89 14.53 10.39
C GLY A 119 -11.69 14.13 9.16
N ALA A 120 -11.15 14.32 7.95
CA ALA A 120 -11.78 13.91 6.71
C ALA A 120 -11.63 12.41 6.43
N ALA A 121 -12.50 11.85 5.59
CA ALA A 121 -12.35 10.50 5.05
C ALA A 121 -12.28 10.51 3.53
N VAL A 122 -11.30 9.79 2.97
CA VAL A 122 -11.17 9.57 1.52
C VAL A 122 -11.76 8.22 1.16
N ILE A 123 -12.67 8.20 0.20
CA ILE A 123 -13.26 6.97 -0.33
C ILE A 123 -12.66 6.67 -1.71
N TYR A 124 -12.15 5.46 -1.89
CA TYR A 124 -11.66 4.93 -3.16
C TYR A 124 -12.63 3.90 -3.72
N ASP A 125 -12.91 3.98 -5.02
CA ASP A 125 -13.58 2.92 -5.79
C ASP A 125 -12.53 1.95 -6.32
N LEU A 126 -12.59 0.68 -5.88
CA LEU A 126 -11.61 -0.33 -6.26
C LEU A 126 -11.87 -0.94 -7.64
N ARG A 127 -13.05 -0.75 -8.22
CA ARG A 127 -13.35 -1.22 -9.58
C ARG A 127 -12.64 -0.34 -10.60
N THR A 128 -12.67 0.97 -10.36
CA THR A 128 -12.09 1.99 -11.24
C THR A 128 -10.72 2.48 -10.78
N ALA A 129 -10.27 2.11 -9.58
CA ALA A 129 -9.05 2.61 -8.94
C ALA A 129 -9.00 4.15 -8.80
N THR A 130 -10.16 4.77 -8.59
CA THR A 130 -10.29 6.24 -8.50
C THR A 130 -10.68 6.69 -7.11
N ARG A 131 -10.37 7.95 -6.80
CA ARG A 131 -10.87 8.64 -5.61
C ARG A 131 -12.31 9.10 -5.87
N SER A 132 -13.27 8.68 -5.06
CA SER A 132 -14.70 8.98 -5.25
C SER A 132 -15.16 10.22 -4.49
N VAL A 133 -14.87 10.33 -3.18
CA VAL A 133 -15.45 11.37 -2.30
C VAL A 133 -14.48 11.69 -1.14
N VAL A 134 -14.50 12.95 -0.69
CA VAL A 134 -14.00 13.38 0.62
C VAL A 134 -15.21 13.69 1.50
N LEU A 135 -15.27 13.08 2.68
CA LEU A 135 -16.23 13.44 3.71
C LEU A 135 -15.50 14.31 4.73
N GLU A 136 -16.05 15.49 5.07
CA GLU A 136 -15.55 16.42 6.08
C GLU A 136 -16.51 16.47 7.28
#